data_AF-A0A5D0R600-F1
#
_entry.id   AF-A0A5D0R600-F1
#
_cell.length_a   1.000
_cell.length_b   1.000
_cell.length_c   1.000
_cell.angle_alpha   90.00
_cell.angle_beta   90.00
_cell.angle_gamma   90.00
#
_symmetry.space_group_name_H-M   'P 1'
#
loop_
_entity.id
_entity.type
_entity.pdbx_description
1 polymer ?
#
loop_
_entity_poly.entity_id
_entity_poly.type
_entity_poly.pdbx_seq_one_letter_code
_entity_poly.pdbx_strand_id
1 'polypeptide(L)'
;MEKHYKLFRVRELADGDEEFVATLAAAFLEEVPEDLERLKIAVAKNDYYSAYQAAHKMKPTIDLFELGVLDELIEVQDWGKLEKSDTDVSSKLASVVKAIDDTVDEIKSDFNL
;
A
#
# COMPACT_ATOMS: atom_id res chain seq x y z
N MET A 1 4.45 -12.30 -15.00
CA MET A 1 2.98 -12.20 -15.16
C MET A 1 2.49 -11.60 -13.88
N GLU A 2 1.77 -10.49 -13.98
CA GLU A 2 1.25 -9.66 -12.88
C GLU A 2 0.45 -10.49 -11.85
N LYS A 3 1.10 -10.89 -10.74
CA LYS A 3 0.50 -11.71 -9.67
C LYS A 3 -0.03 -10.87 -8.51
N HIS A 4 0.74 -9.90 -8.05
CA HIS A 4 0.48 -9.14 -6.82
C HIS A 4 0.06 -7.69 -7.07
N TYR A 5 0.28 -7.17 -8.28
CA TYR A 5 -0.17 -5.85 -8.72
C TYR A 5 -0.71 -5.90 -10.14
N LYS A 6 -1.34 -4.82 -10.60
CA LYS A 6 -1.79 -4.61 -11.98
C LYS A 6 -1.26 -3.29 -12.52
N LEU A 7 -0.88 -3.31 -13.80
CA LEU A 7 -0.42 -2.10 -14.50
C LEU A 7 -1.49 -1.52 -15.41
N PHE A 8 -2.69 -2.08 -15.49
CA PHE A 8 -3.74 -1.62 -16.40
C PHE A 8 -4.03 -0.11 -16.20
N ARG A 9 -4.40 0.29 -14.97
CA ARG A 9 -4.66 1.70 -14.64
C ARG A 9 -3.41 2.58 -14.71
N VAL A 10 -2.25 2.03 -14.35
CA VAL A 10 -0.95 2.73 -14.44
C VAL A 10 -0.64 3.09 -15.89
N ARG A 11 -0.81 2.15 -16.82
CA ARG A 11 -0.61 2.35 -18.27
C ARG A 11 -1.65 3.28 -18.87
N GLU A 12 -2.90 3.23 -18.42
CA GLU A 12 -3.93 4.22 -18.80
C GLU A 12 -3.54 5.63 -18.34
N LEU A 13 -3.08 5.79 -17.09
CA LEU A 13 -2.60 7.07 -16.56
C LEU A 13 -1.37 7.57 -17.32
N ALA A 14 -0.53 6.66 -17.79
CA ALA A 14 0.68 6.96 -18.56
C ALA A 14 0.45 7.20 -20.06
N ASP A 15 -0.78 7.03 -20.56
CA ASP A 15 -1.09 7.08 -22.00
C ASP A 15 -0.16 6.18 -22.85
N GLY A 16 0.21 5.02 -22.27
CA GLY A 16 1.13 4.06 -22.89
C GLY A 16 2.63 4.40 -22.82
N ASP A 17 3.03 5.46 -22.10
CA ASP A 17 4.44 5.78 -21.85
C ASP A 17 5.07 4.85 -20.82
N GLU A 18 5.82 3.84 -21.28
CA GLU A 18 6.47 2.86 -20.41
C GLU A 18 7.61 3.45 -19.54
N GLU A 19 8.22 4.58 -19.93
CA GLU A 19 9.19 5.28 -19.06
C GLU A 19 8.49 5.92 -17.86
N PHE A 20 7.30 6.48 -18.10
CA PHE A 20 6.46 6.99 -17.02
C PHE A 20 5.89 5.87 -16.14
N VAL A 21 5.53 4.71 -16.71
CA VAL A 21 5.17 3.51 -15.93
C VAL A 21 6.31 3.10 -15.00
N ALA A 22 7.55 3.04 -15.51
CA ALA A 22 8.73 2.73 -14.70
C ALA A 22 8.97 3.76 -13.59
N THR A 23 8.71 5.05 -13.87
CA THR A 23 8.79 6.12 -12.86
C THR A 23 7.78 5.90 -11.73
N LEU A 24 6.54 5.55 -12.07
CA LEU A 24 5.50 5.26 -11.08
C LEU A 24 5.81 3.99 -10.26
N ALA A 25 6.39 2.96 -10.91
CA ALA A 25 6.85 1.76 -10.24
C ALA A 25 8.00 2.05 -9.25
N ALA A 26 8.96 2.89 -9.64
CA ALA A 26 10.03 3.33 -8.74
C ALA A 26 9.48 4.14 -7.55
N ALA A 27 8.55 5.07 -7.79
CA ALA A 27 7.90 5.83 -6.73
C ALA A 27 7.13 4.92 -5.75
N PHE A 28 6.49 3.85 -6.25
CA PHE A 28 5.87 2.84 -5.39
C PHE A 28 6.91 2.22 -4.44
N LEU A 29 8.07 1.79 -4.96
CA LEU A 29 9.13 1.15 -4.17
C LEU A 29 9.73 2.06 -3.10
N GLU A 30 9.72 3.37 -3.32
CA GLU A 30 10.24 4.36 -2.38
C GLU A 30 9.21 4.73 -1.31
N GLU A 31 7.97 5.03 -1.71
CA GLU A 31 6.99 5.66 -0.81
C GLU A 31 6.17 4.64 -0.01
N VAL A 32 5.67 3.58 -0.65
CA VAL A 32 4.71 2.66 -0.03
C VAL A 32 5.35 1.85 1.11
N PRO A 33 6.59 1.33 0.99
CA PRO A 33 7.26 0.65 2.09
C PRO A 33 7.53 1.57 3.28
N GLU A 34 7.85 2.85 3.03
CA GLU A 34 8.08 3.82 4.12
C GLU A 34 6.79 4.06 4.90
N ASP A 35 5.67 4.28 4.21
CA ASP A 35 4.37 4.48 4.86
C ASP A 35 3.85 3.20 5.54
N LEU A 36 4.15 2.02 5.00
CA LEU A 36 3.84 0.75 5.65
C LEU A 36 4.58 0.61 6.99
N GLU A 37 5.86 0.97 7.05
CA GLU A 37 6.62 0.91 8.30
C GLU A 37 6.06 1.89 9.34
N ARG A 38 5.69 3.11 8.90
CA ARG A 38 4.98 4.06 9.77
C ARG A 38 3.67 3.49 10.30
N LEU A 39 2.89 2.83 9.45
CA LEU A 39 1.63 2.20 9.83
C LEU A 39 1.84 1.09 10.87
N LYS A 40 2.83 0.20 10.65
CA LYS A 40 3.19 -0.87 11.59
C LYS A 40 3.56 -0.34 12.97
N ILE A 41 4.42 0.68 13.01
CA ILE A 41 4.84 1.33 14.25
C ILE A 41 3.64 1.99 14.95
N ALA A 42 2.79 2.67 14.20
CA ALA A 42 1.62 3.35 14.75
C ALA A 42 0.63 2.37 15.37
N VAL A 43 0.29 1.28 14.66
CA VAL A 43 -0.59 0.23 15.18
C VAL A 43 0.01 -0.42 16.44
N ALA A 44 1.30 -0.76 16.43
CA ALA A 44 1.97 -1.36 17.58
C ALA A 44 1.99 -0.45 18.83
N LYS A 45 1.93 0.86 18.64
CA LYS A 45 1.90 1.87 19.72
C LYS A 45 0.50 2.35 20.08
N ASN A 46 -0.54 1.86 19.42
CA ASN A 46 -1.89 2.44 19.47
C ASN A 46 -1.91 3.95 19.15
N ASP A 47 -1.03 4.40 18.25
CA ASP A 47 -1.03 5.75 17.72
C ASP A 47 -2.05 5.85 16.57
N TYR A 48 -3.31 6.06 16.96
CA TYR A 48 -4.45 6.07 16.05
C TYR A 48 -4.34 7.14 14.95
N TYR A 49 -3.85 8.33 15.30
CA TYR A 49 -3.71 9.43 14.34
C TYR A 49 -2.65 9.10 13.28
N SER A 50 -1.47 8.63 13.70
CA SER A 50 -0.43 8.25 12.74
C SER A 50 -0.85 7.06 11.89
N ALA A 51 -1.59 6.09 12.46
CA ALA A 51 -2.12 4.96 11.70
C ALA A 51 -3.12 5.42 10.63
N TYR A 52 -4.04 6.31 11.00
CA TYR A 52 -4.98 6.93 10.06
C TYR A 52 -4.24 7.61 8.90
N GLN A 53 -3.26 8.47 9.21
CA GLN A 53 -2.55 9.24 8.18
C GLN A 53 -1.75 8.33 7.24
N ALA A 54 -0.99 7.37 7.77
CA ALA A 54 -0.19 6.45 6.97
C ALA A 54 -1.08 5.58 6.05
N ALA A 55 -2.16 5.00 6.59
CA ALA A 55 -3.08 4.21 5.80
C ALA A 55 -3.79 5.07 4.73
N HIS A 56 -4.21 6.29 5.06
CA HIS A 56 -4.83 7.21 4.12
C HIS A 56 -3.91 7.58 2.95
N LYS A 57 -2.62 7.80 3.23
CA LYS A 57 -1.61 8.17 2.23
C LYS A 57 -1.35 7.05 1.22
N MET A 58 -1.33 5.79 1.66
CA MET A 58 -1.08 4.64 0.76
C MET A 58 -2.27 4.27 -0.14
N LYS A 59 -3.50 4.60 0.25
CA LYS A 59 -4.74 4.24 -0.48
C LYS A 59 -4.71 4.50 -1.99
N PRO A 60 -4.43 5.72 -2.48
CA PRO A 60 -4.46 5.99 -3.91
C PRO A 60 -3.47 5.11 -4.69
N THR A 61 -2.29 4.88 -4.14
CA THR A 61 -1.27 4.04 -4.78
C THR A 61 -1.66 2.56 -4.77
N ILE A 62 -2.23 2.07 -3.67
CA ILE A 62 -2.73 0.69 -3.54
C ILE A 62 -3.89 0.41 -4.49
N ASP A 63 -4.79 1.38 -4.69
CA ASP A 63 -5.89 1.28 -5.66
C ASP A 63 -5.40 1.41 -7.11
N LEU A 64 -4.43 2.29 -7.38
CA LEU A 64 -3.85 2.45 -8.72
C LEU A 64 -3.14 1.17 -9.21
N PHE A 65 -2.40 0.51 -8.32
CA PHE A 65 -1.69 -0.74 -8.61
C PHE A 65 -2.54 -1.99 -8.35
N GLU A 66 -3.81 -1.83 -7.92
CA GLU A 66 -4.78 -2.89 -7.67
C GLU A 66 -4.23 -4.09 -6.85
N LEU A 67 -3.59 -3.82 -5.70
CA LEU A 67 -2.96 -4.86 -4.86
C LEU A 67 -3.96 -5.85 -4.22
N GLY A 68 -5.26 -5.58 -4.28
CA GLY A 68 -6.30 -6.43 -3.72
C GLY A 68 -6.41 -6.41 -2.19
N VAL A 69 -5.86 -5.37 -1.53
CA VAL A 69 -5.92 -5.18 -0.06
C VAL A 69 -6.49 -3.82 0.36
N LEU A 70 -7.22 -3.17 -0.55
CA LEU A 70 -7.75 -1.83 -0.31
C LEU A 70 -8.77 -1.82 0.84
N ASP A 71 -9.62 -2.85 0.93
CA ASP A 71 -10.64 -2.95 1.97
C ASP A 71 -10.01 -3.16 3.36
N GLU A 72 -9.01 -4.05 3.48
CA GLU A 72 -8.26 -4.25 4.72
C GLU A 72 -7.53 -2.98 5.15
N LEU A 73 -6.94 -2.24 4.20
CA LEU A 73 -6.31 -0.96 4.48
C LEU A 73 -7.33 0.09 4.95
N ILE A 74 -8.54 0.10 4.38
CA ILE A 74 -9.64 0.96 4.83
C ILE A 74 -10.03 0.61 6.27
N GLU A 75 -10.11 -0.67 6.64
CA GLU A 75 -10.40 -1.08 8.01
C GLU A 75 -9.34 -0.60 9.00
N VAL A 76 -8.04 -0.72 8.66
CA VAL A 76 -6.95 -0.20 9.51
C VAL A 76 -7.01 1.33 9.59
N GLN A 77 -7.30 2.01 8.47
CA GLN A 77 -7.48 3.46 8.45
C GLN A 77 -8.62 3.87 9.40
N ASP A 78 -9.77 3.22 9.32
CA ASP A 78 -10.96 3.58 10.09
C ASP A 78 -10.82 3.24 11.56
N TRP A 79 -10.04 2.20 11.90
CA TRP A 79 -9.61 1.95 13.26
C TRP A 79 -8.81 3.13 13.85
N GLY A 80 -7.85 3.67 13.08
CA GLY A 80 -7.12 4.87 13.48
C GLY A 80 -7.99 6.12 13.52
N LYS A 81 -8.84 6.33 12.50
CA LYS A 81 -9.68 7.52 12.38
C LYS A 81 -10.73 7.64 13.48
N LEU A 82 -11.29 6.51 13.91
CA LEU A 82 -12.38 6.44 14.87
C LEU A 82 -11.91 6.01 16.27
N GLU A 83 -10.60 5.88 16.47
CA GLU A 83 -9.97 5.48 17.74
C GLU A 83 -10.61 4.21 18.34
N LYS A 84 -10.77 3.16 17.53
CA LYS A 84 -11.46 1.91 17.92
C LYS A 84 -10.61 1.03 18.85
N SER A 85 -10.42 1.50 20.08
CA SER A 85 -9.54 0.85 21.09
C SER A 85 -9.94 -0.55 21.52
N ASP A 86 -11.18 -0.97 21.25
CA ASP A 86 -11.73 -2.30 21.55
C ASP A 86 -11.63 -3.27 20.36
N THR A 87 -11.07 -2.83 19.24
CA THR A 87 -10.99 -3.60 17.99
C THR A 87 -9.56 -3.97 17.66
N ASP A 88 -9.33 -5.24 17.29
CA ASP A 88 -8.04 -5.72 16.80
C ASP A 88 -7.98 -5.69 15.26
N VAL A 89 -6.99 -4.96 14.73
CA VAL A 89 -6.71 -4.84 13.29
C VAL A 89 -5.49 -5.63 12.84
N SER A 90 -4.85 -6.39 13.73
CA SER A 90 -3.60 -7.11 13.46
C SER A 90 -3.69 -8.03 12.23
N SER A 91 -4.82 -8.73 12.06
CA SER A 91 -5.02 -9.60 10.90
C SER A 91 -5.11 -8.82 9.58
N LYS A 92 -5.74 -7.63 9.59
CA LYS A 92 -5.90 -6.78 8.41
C LYS A 92 -4.57 -6.13 8.06
N LEU A 93 -3.86 -5.62 9.08
CA LEU A 93 -2.50 -5.13 8.90
C LEU A 93 -1.58 -6.21 8.32
N ALA A 94 -1.66 -7.45 8.79
CA ALA A 94 -0.85 -8.55 8.25
C ALA A 94 -1.13 -8.82 6.76
N SER A 95 -2.40 -8.77 6.33
CA SER A 95 -2.75 -8.88 4.91
C SER A 95 -2.16 -7.74 4.07
N VAL A 96 -2.27 -6.50 4.57
CA VAL A 96 -1.70 -5.32 3.91
C VAL A 96 -0.18 -5.42 3.79
N VAL A 97 0.51 -5.80 4.88
CA VAL A 97 1.96 -6.00 4.89
C VAL A 97 2.37 -7.03 3.85
N LYS A 98 1.73 -8.20 3.84
CA LYS A 98 2.07 -9.27 2.91
C LYS A 98 1.88 -8.83 1.45
N ALA A 99 0.78 -8.16 1.13
CA ALA A 99 0.52 -7.73 -0.24
C ALA A 99 1.52 -6.68 -0.73
N ILE A 100 1.91 -5.73 0.14
CA ILE A 100 2.93 -4.73 -0.20
C ILE A 100 4.30 -5.40 -0.36
N ASP A 101 4.72 -6.26 0.56
CA ASP A 101 6.02 -6.95 0.48
C ASP A 101 6.12 -7.81 -0.80
N ASP A 102 5.09 -8.61 -1.09
CA ASP A 102 5.04 -9.42 -2.32
C ASP A 102 5.08 -8.53 -3.58
N THR A 103 4.41 -7.37 -3.55
CA THR A 103 4.39 -6.41 -4.68
C THR A 103 5.74 -5.72 -4.86
N VAL A 104 6.41 -5.34 -3.77
CA VAL A 104 7.75 -4.76 -3.80
C VAL A 104 8.73 -5.72 -4.47
N ASP A 105 8.70 -6.99 -4.08
CA ASP A 105 9.58 -8.01 -4.66
C ASP A 105 9.26 -8.26 -6.15
N GLU A 106 7.97 -8.28 -6.52
CA GLU A 106 7.57 -8.46 -7.92
C GLU A 106 7.95 -7.24 -8.79
N ILE A 107 7.73 -6.01 -8.32
CA ILE A 107 8.10 -4.79 -9.06
C ILE A 107 9.62 -4.70 -9.26
N LYS A 108 10.42 -4.97 -8.24
CA LYS A 108 11.89 -5.01 -8.38
C LYS A 108 12.34 -6.01 -9.44
N SER A 109 11.73 -7.20 -9.43
CA SER A 109 12.03 -8.23 -10.44
C SER A 109 11.58 -7.84 -11.84
N ASP A 110 10.37 -7.30 -11.99
CA ASP A 110 9.77 -7.01 -13.30
C ASP A 110 10.41 -5.79 -13.98
N PHE A 111 10.81 -4.77 -13.20
CA PHE A 111 11.42 -3.54 -13.69
C PHE A 111 12.96 -3.52 -13.58
N ASN A 112 13.57 -4.55 -12.99
CA ASN A 112 15.01 -4.65 -12.76
C ASN A 112 15.56 -3.46 -11.94
N LEU A 113 14.92 -3.20 -10.78
CA LEU A 113 15.21 -2.14 -9.83
C LEU A 113 15.78 -2.68 -8.50
#